data_AF-A0A358XV91-F1
#
_entry.id   AF-A0A358XV91-F1
#
_cell.length_a   1.000
_cell.length_b   1.000
_cell.length_c   1.000
_cell.angle_alpha   90.00
_cell.angle_beta   90.00
_cell.angle_gamma   90.00
#
_symmetry.space_group_name_H-M   'P 1'
#
loop_
_entity.id
_entity.type
_entity.pdbx_description
1 polymer ?
#
loop_
_entity_poly.entity_id
_entity_poly.type
_entity_poly.pdbx_seq_one_letter_code
_entity_poly.pdbx_strand_id
1 'polypeptide(L)'
;AEQYEAAIHQFNERNPYHHFARGQVAFKAKNLVLAKESFLSALRLKKAEPDFYMALARVYAAMGDESRAEELRQKAQVVLVSDEAIYRPSSEKLRLIDSSGIVGKGRAGTTISMDRFDNQSW
;
A
#
# COMPACT_ATOMS: atom_id res chain seq x y z
N ALA A 1 4.70 -8.47 -38.72
CA ALA A 1 3.54 -8.44 -37.79
C ALA A 1 3.91 -9.09 -36.45
N GLU A 2 4.42 -10.33 -36.46
CA GLU A 2 4.72 -11.13 -35.26
C GLU A 2 5.64 -10.46 -34.22
N GLN A 3 6.72 -9.79 -34.65
CA GLN A 3 7.63 -9.10 -33.72
C GLN A 3 6.96 -7.92 -32.98
N TYR A 4 5.99 -7.26 -33.60
CA TYR A 4 5.25 -6.16 -32.98
C TYR A 4 4.23 -6.68 -31.96
N GLU A 5 3.56 -7.80 -32.25
CA GLU A 5 2.63 -8.44 -31.33
C GLU A 5 3.34 -8.96 -30.07
N ALA A 6 4.51 -9.58 -30.22
CA ALA A 6 5.33 -10.01 -29.09
C ALA A 6 5.78 -8.83 -28.21
N ALA A 7 6.16 -7.69 -28.83
CA ALA A 7 6.55 -6.49 -28.09
C ALA A 7 5.38 -5.89 -27.30
N ILE A 8 4.19 -5.81 -27.91
CA ILE A 8 2.97 -5.35 -27.24
C ILE A 8 2.62 -6.29 -26.08
N HIS A 9 2.72 -7.60 -26.29
CA HIS A 9 2.45 -8.58 -25.25
C HIS A 9 3.38 -8.39 -24.05
N GLN A 10 4.70 -8.33 -24.27
CA GLN A 10 5.66 -8.09 -23.18
C GLN A 10 5.43 -6.76 -22.47
N PHE A 11 5.08 -5.72 -23.20
CA PHE A 11 4.74 -4.43 -22.60
C PHE A 11 3.52 -4.55 -21.68
N ASN A 12 2.45 -5.18 -22.16
CA ASN A 12 1.22 -5.40 -21.40
C ASN A 12 1.47 -6.24 -20.15
N GLU A 13 2.27 -7.30 -20.24
CA GLU A 13 2.59 -8.17 -19.10
C GLU A 13 3.32 -7.43 -17.98
N ARG A 14 4.13 -6.43 -18.32
CA ARG A 14 4.91 -5.62 -17.36
C ARG A 14 4.15 -4.38 -16.88
N ASN A 15 3.00 -4.06 -17.46
CA ASN A 15 2.25 -2.87 -17.11
C ASN A 15 1.18 -3.20 -16.05
N PRO A 16 1.31 -2.72 -14.79
CA PRO A 16 0.31 -2.96 -13.75
C PRO A 16 -1.10 -2.46 -14.14
N TYR A 17 -1.19 -1.35 -14.87
CA TYR A 17 -2.47 -0.75 -15.27
C TYR A 17 -3.15 -1.54 -16.39
N HIS A 18 -2.40 -2.26 -17.21
CA HIS A 18 -2.97 -3.20 -18.18
C HIS A 18 -3.74 -4.32 -17.46
N HIS A 19 -3.10 -4.95 -16.46
CA HIS A 19 -3.73 -5.98 -15.65
C HIS A 19 -4.92 -5.43 -14.85
N PHE A 20 -4.80 -4.22 -14.30
CA PHE A 20 -5.91 -3.56 -13.62
C PHE A 20 -7.12 -3.33 -14.55
N ALA A 21 -6.89 -2.80 -15.76
CA ALA A 21 -7.96 -2.58 -16.74
C ALA A 21 -8.63 -3.90 -17.14
N ARG A 22 -7.84 -4.96 -17.38
CA ARG A 22 -8.36 -6.31 -17.65
C ARG A 22 -9.21 -6.83 -16.49
N GLY A 23 -8.78 -6.60 -15.26
CA GLY A 23 -9.54 -6.96 -14.05
C GLY A 23 -10.88 -6.21 -13.95
N GLN A 24 -10.90 -4.92 -14.28
CA GLN A 24 -12.14 -4.14 -14.30
C GLN A 24 -13.14 -4.65 -15.34
N VAL A 25 -12.66 -4.99 -16.55
CA VAL A 25 -13.49 -5.58 -17.61
C VAL A 25 -14.06 -6.92 -17.14
N ALA A 26 -13.22 -7.79 -16.58
CA ALA A 26 -13.65 -9.09 -16.05
C ALA A 26 -14.67 -8.95 -14.91
N PHE A 27 -14.47 -8.00 -14.00
CA PHE A 27 -15.40 -7.74 -12.90
C PHE A 27 -16.76 -7.26 -13.40
N LYS A 28 -16.79 -6.32 -14.37
CA LYS A 28 -18.03 -5.87 -15.03
C LYS A 28 -18.76 -7.03 -15.72
N ALA A 29 -18.02 -7.96 -16.31
CA ALA A 29 -18.55 -9.19 -16.90
C ALA A 29 -18.94 -10.27 -15.86
N LYS A 30 -18.86 -9.97 -14.55
CA LYS A 30 -19.08 -10.91 -13.43
C LYS A 30 -18.17 -12.15 -13.46
N ASN A 31 -17.08 -12.13 -14.24
CA ASN A 31 -16.04 -13.15 -14.17
C ASN A 31 -15.11 -12.86 -13.00
N LEU A 32 -15.57 -13.21 -11.79
CA LEU A 32 -14.88 -12.88 -10.55
C LEU A 32 -13.50 -13.55 -10.44
N VAL A 33 -13.34 -14.77 -10.98
CA VAL A 33 -12.07 -15.49 -10.96
C VAL A 33 -11.01 -14.74 -11.76
N LEU A 34 -11.32 -14.38 -13.01
CA LEU A 34 -10.40 -13.63 -13.85
C LEU A 34 -10.13 -12.22 -13.30
N ALA A 35 -11.15 -11.57 -12.74
CA ALA A 35 -10.99 -10.27 -12.09
C ALA A 35 -9.97 -10.33 -10.95
N LYS A 36 -10.11 -11.34 -10.08
CA LYS A 36 -9.20 -11.60 -8.96
C LYS A 36 -7.76 -11.78 -9.45
N GLU A 37 -7.53 -12.66 -10.41
CA GLU A 37 -6.19 -12.95 -10.95
C GLU A 37 -5.54 -11.71 -11.59
N SER A 38 -6.33 -10.94 -12.32
CA SER A 38 -5.86 -9.72 -13.00
C SER A 38 -5.47 -8.65 -11.96
N PHE A 39 -6.28 -8.42 -10.94
CA PHE A 39 -5.94 -7.46 -9.88
C PHE A 39 -4.75 -7.92 -9.03
N LEU A 40 -4.62 -9.22 -8.74
CA LEU A 40 -3.42 -9.76 -8.08
C LEU A 40 -2.16 -9.55 -8.93
N SER A 41 -2.25 -9.69 -10.25
CA SER A 41 -1.13 -9.40 -11.17
C SER A 41 -0.73 -7.92 -11.14
N ALA A 42 -1.72 -7.01 -11.12
CA ALA A 42 -1.47 -5.57 -10.96
C ALA A 42 -0.74 -5.26 -9.64
N LEU A 43 -1.22 -5.83 -8.52
CA LEU A 43 -0.59 -5.68 -7.19
C LEU A 43 0.84 -6.25 -7.12
N ARG A 44 1.11 -7.36 -7.80
CA ARG A 44 2.46 -7.95 -7.85
C ARG A 44 3.46 -7.00 -8.52
N LEU A 45 3.02 -6.27 -9.55
CA LEU A 45 3.83 -5.32 -10.30
C LEU A 45 3.95 -3.96 -9.60
N LYS A 46 2.90 -3.50 -8.92
CA LYS A 46 2.89 -2.26 -8.14
C LYS A 46 2.11 -2.44 -6.84
N LYS A 47 2.84 -2.52 -5.72
CA LYS A 47 2.29 -2.78 -4.38
C LYS A 47 1.78 -1.53 -3.66
N ALA A 48 2.22 -0.34 -4.05
CA ALA A 48 1.81 0.94 -3.49
C ALA A 48 0.81 1.61 -4.45
N GLU A 49 -0.36 1.00 -4.58
CA GLU A 49 -1.47 1.54 -5.36
C GLU A 49 -2.79 1.21 -4.65
N PRO A 50 -3.38 2.15 -3.90
CA PRO A 50 -4.58 1.92 -3.11
C PRO A 50 -5.76 1.37 -3.93
N ASP A 51 -5.91 1.85 -5.17
CA ASP A 51 -6.99 1.45 -6.07
C ASP A 51 -6.98 -0.04 -6.40
N PHE A 52 -5.79 -0.65 -6.45
CA PHE A 52 -5.68 -2.08 -6.75
C PHE A 52 -6.18 -2.93 -5.59
N TYR A 53 -5.90 -2.53 -4.34
CA TYR A 53 -6.44 -3.19 -3.16
C TYR A 53 -7.96 -3.01 -3.07
N MET A 54 -8.47 -1.81 -3.34
CA MET A 54 -9.91 -1.53 -3.34
C MET A 54 -10.66 -2.35 -4.40
N ALA A 55 -10.11 -2.46 -5.60
CA ALA A 55 -10.70 -3.27 -6.65
C ALA A 55 -10.72 -4.76 -6.27
N LEU A 56 -9.61 -5.29 -5.73
CA LEU A 56 -9.55 -6.67 -5.26
C LEU A 56 -10.51 -6.93 -4.09
N ALA A 57 -10.67 -5.97 -3.17
CA ALA A 57 -11.64 -6.03 -2.08
C ALA A 57 -13.08 -6.19 -2.60
N ARG A 58 -13.46 -5.40 -3.64
CA ARG A 58 -14.76 -5.53 -4.29
C ARG A 58 -14.97 -6.91 -4.91
N VAL A 59 -13.92 -7.51 -5.47
CA VAL A 59 -13.99 -8.89 -5.99
C VAL A 59 -14.24 -9.89 -4.88
N TYR A 60 -13.50 -9.82 -3.77
CA TYR A 60 -13.71 -10.73 -2.64
C TYR A 60 -15.09 -10.57 -2.00
N ALA A 61 -15.59 -9.34 -1.84
CA ALA A 61 -16.95 -9.08 -1.37
C ALA A 61 -17.99 -9.69 -2.32
N ALA A 62 -17.81 -9.54 -3.65
CA ALA A 62 -18.70 -10.16 -4.65
C ALA A 62 -18.62 -11.69 -4.67
N MET A 63 -17.52 -12.29 -4.20
CA MET A 63 -17.37 -13.73 -3.99
C MET A 63 -17.96 -14.21 -2.65
N GLY A 64 -18.40 -13.29 -1.78
CA GLY A 64 -18.92 -13.60 -0.43
C GLY A 64 -17.85 -13.69 0.66
N ASP A 65 -16.59 -13.35 0.36
CA ASP A 65 -15.50 -13.34 1.34
C ASP A 65 -15.30 -11.93 1.90
N GLU A 66 -16.23 -11.51 2.77
CA GLU A 66 -16.23 -10.17 3.35
C GLU A 66 -15.01 -9.94 4.27
N SER A 67 -14.51 -10.99 4.93
CA SER A 67 -13.32 -10.91 5.78
C SER A 67 -12.11 -10.45 4.98
N ARG A 68 -11.81 -11.10 3.84
CA ARG A 68 -10.70 -10.68 2.99
C ARG A 68 -10.95 -9.33 2.33
N ALA A 69 -12.20 -9.02 1.99
CA ALA A 69 -12.54 -7.71 1.45
C ALA A 69 -12.14 -6.60 2.43
N GLU A 70 -12.46 -6.77 3.71
CA GLU A 70 -12.16 -5.78 4.75
C GLU A 70 -10.65 -5.63 4.99
N GLU A 71 -9.91 -6.74 5.07
CA GLU A 71 -8.44 -6.69 5.15
C GLU A 71 -7.81 -5.90 4.01
N LEU A 72 -8.34 -6.03 2.79
CA LEU A 72 -7.85 -5.33 1.61
C LEU A 72 -8.22 -3.84 1.63
N ARG A 73 -9.41 -3.47 2.11
CA ARG A 73 -9.80 -2.06 2.31
C ARG A 73 -8.87 -1.37 3.32
N GLN A 74 -8.54 -2.05 4.41
CA GLN A 74 -7.59 -1.55 5.41
C GLN A 74 -6.19 -1.36 4.81
N LYS A 75 -5.71 -2.32 4.01
CA LYS A 75 -4.45 -2.18 3.28
C LYS A 75 -4.46 -0.98 2.32
N ALA A 76 -5.58 -0.74 1.62
CA ALA A 76 -5.71 0.42 0.75
C ALA A 76 -5.54 1.73 1.53
N GLN A 77 -6.17 1.84 2.71
CA GLN A 77 -6.04 3.01 3.59
C GLN A 77 -4.60 3.20 4.09
N VAL A 78 -3.92 2.13 4.50
CA VAL A 78 -2.52 2.20 4.95
C VAL A 78 -1.62 2.70 3.83
N VAL A 79 -1.79 2.18 2.61
CA VAL A 79 -1.01 2.60 1.44
C VAL A 79 -1.25 4.08 1.14
N LEU A 80 -2.51 4.52 1.13
CA LEU A 80 -2.87 5.92 0.88
C LEU A 80 -2.23 6.86 1.91
N VAL A 81 -2.33 6.54 3.20
CA VAL A 81 -1.73 7.35 4.28
C VAL A 81 -0.21 7.34 4.18
N SER A 82 0.41 6.22 3.80
CA SER A 82 1.86 6.16 3.62
C SER A 82 2.33 7.01 2.42
N ASP A 83 1.59 6.99 1.31
CA ASP A 83 1.89 7.79 0.12
C ASP A 83 1.69 9.28 0.41
N GLU A 84 0.62 9.66 1.12
CA GLU A 84 0.38 11.03 1.56
C GLU A 84 1.41 11.50 2.61
N ALA A 85 1.86 10.62 3.50
CA ALA A 85 2.89 10.94 4.50
C ALA A 85 4.27 11.21 3.87
N ILE A 86 4.52 10.72 2.65
CA ILE A 86 5.69 11.08 1.85
C ILE A 86 5.53 12.50 1.27
N TYR A 87 4.30 12.94 0.96
CA TYR A 87 4.01 14.24 0.33
C TYR A 87 3.55 15.35 1.30
N ARG A 88 3.53 15.11 2.61
CA ARG A 88 3.08 16.12 3.59
C ARG A 88 4.20 17.13 3.91
N PRO A 89 4.03 18.45 3.67
CA PRO A 89 4.89 19.46 4.28
C PRO A 89 4.87 19.30 5.81
N SER A 90 6.02 19.49 6.47
CA SER A 90 6.25 19.17 7.89
C SER A 90 5.27 19.76 8.94
N SER A 91 4.32 20.61 8.57
CA SER A 91 3.42 21.30 9.51
C SER A 91 2.33 20.42 10.13
N GLU A 92 2.00 19.28 9.53
CA GLU A 92 0.76 18.57 9.86
C GLU A 92 0.98 17.15 10.41
N LYS A 93 2.24 16.71 10.44
CA LYS A 93 2.71 15.40 10.96
C LYS A 93 2.49 15.23 12.47
N LEU A 94 2.26 16.32 13.21
CA LEU A 94 2.18 16.32 14.68
C LEU A 94 0.78 15.99 15.25
N ARG A 95 -0.30 16.02 14.45
CA ARG A 95 -1.66 15.85 14.99
C ARG A 95 -2.18 14.41 15.08
N LEU A 96 -1.61 13.46 14.34
CA LEU A 96 -2.13 12.08 14.29
C LEU A 96 -1.49 11.16 15.34
N ILE A 97 -0.33 11.53 15.90
CA ILE A 97 0.39 10.69 16.87
C ILE A 97 -0.10 10.93 18.31
N ASP A 98 -0.72 12.07 18.61
CA ASP A 98 -1.06 12.46 19.99
C ASP A 98 -2.43 11.94 20.50
N SER A 99 -3.32 11.48 19.60
CA SER A 99 -4.68 11.06 20.01
C SER A 99 -4.82 9.57 20.36
N SER A 100 -3.76 8.77 20.22
CA SER A 100 -3.77 7.35 20.61
C SER A 100 -3.03 7.17 21.93
N GLY A 101 -3.80 7.35 23.02
CA GLY A 101 -3.42 7.27 24.43
C GLY A 101 -2.14 6.51 24.80
N ILE A 102 -1.14 7.26 25.26
CA ILE A 102 -0.18 6.77 26.25
C ILE A 102 -0.67 7.24 27.62
N VAL A 103 -1.64 6.51 28.18
CA VAL A 103 -2.00 6.61 29.60
C VAL A 103 -1.61 5.31 30.28
N GLY A 104 -0.50 5.37 31.03
CA GLY A 104 -0.32 4.65 32.30
C GLY A 104 0.38 3.29 32.27
N LYS A 105 1.69 3.28 32.56
CA LYS A 105 2.27 2.84 33.86
C LYS A 105 3.78 2.66 33.68
N GLY A 106 4.56 3.35 34.50
CA GLY A 106 6.01 3.45 34.34
C GLY A 106 6.80 2.16 34.58
N ARG A 107 8.02 2.16 34.04
CA ARG A 107 9.27 1.79 34.73
C ARG A 107 10.47 1.98 33.79
N ALA A 108 11.55 2.53 34.38
CA ALA A 108 12.94 2.60 33.92
C ALA A 108 13.16 3.29 32.54
N GLY A 109 13.72 4.49 32.45
CA GLY A 109 15.01 4.87 33.04
C GLY A 109 16.12 4.59 32.02
N THR A 110 16.31 5.50 31.07
CA THR A 110 17.56 5.56 30.29
C THR A 110 17.94 7.03 30.12
N THR A 111 18.58 7.57 31.16
CA THR A 111 19.30 8.83 31.06
C THR A 111 20.61 8.54 30.33
N ILE A 112 20.75 9.05 29.11
CA ILE A 112 22.04 9.06 28.41
C ILE A 112 22.81 10.27 28.95
N SER A 113 23.79 10.02 29.82
CA SER A 113 24.76 11.03 30.23
C SER A 113 25.77 11.23 29.11
N MET A 114 25.83 12.44 28.57
CA MET A 114 26.83 12.86 27.58
C MET A 114 28.08 13.32 28.33
N ASP A 115 29.16 12.54 28.27
CA ASP A 115 30.45 12.93 28.81
C ASP A 115 31.09 14.04 27.98
N ARG A 116 31.55 15.06 28.69
CA ARG A 116 32.21 16.27 28.21
C ARG A 116 33.64 15.92 27.78
N PHE A 117 33.96 16.07 26.51
CA PHE A 117 35.35 16.04 26.05
C PHE A 117 36.06 17.32 26.50
N ASP A 118 36.98 17.19 27.46
CA ASP A 118 37.96 18.22 27.78
C ASP A 118 39.03 18.25 26.68
N ASN A 119 39.13 19.39 26.00
CA ASN A 119 40.20 19.71 25.07
C ASN A 119 41.30 20.45 25.85
N GLN A 120 42.42 19.79 26.13
CA GLN A 120 43.63 20.44 26.61
C GLN A 120 44.71 20.47 25.54
N SER A 121 45.20 21.68 25.30
CA SER A 121 46.33 22.06 24.47
C SER A 121 47.66 21.47 24.96
N TRP A 122 48.53 21.14 24.00
CA TRP A 122 49.94 21.55 23.96
C TRP A 122 50.42 21.55 22.49
#